data_AF-A0A954AZY6-F1
#
_entry.id   AF-A0A954AZY6-F1
#
_cell.length_a   1.000
_cell.length_b   1.000
_cell.length_c   1.000
_cell.angle_alpha   90.00
_cell.angle_beta   90.00
_cell.angle_gamma   90.00
#
_symmetry.space_group_name_H-M   'P 1'
#
loop_
_entity.id
_entity.type
_entity.pdbx_description
1 polymer ?
#
loop_
_entity_poly.entity_id
_entity_poly.type
_entity_poly.pdbx_seq_one_letter_code
_entity_poly.pdbx_strand_id
1 'polypeptide(L)'
;MRAMLAWIGDRLPPSLHFLLAGSPAASLTGVPDMTEQNSPLARLRRAFRSFEDLPEVIPTSWRSGIATEPLPVETASVDDIAIAIVAANAELSAAIQRSSALEKLHRLAREAGAVGTDRAVDAALTREGH
;
A
#
# COMPACT_ATOMS: atom_id res chain seq x y z
N MET A 1 22.14 -39.50 -9.16
CA MET A 1 22.50 -38.26 -8.43
C MET A 1 22.22 -37.06 -9.31
N ARG A 2 21.25 -36.21 -8.95
CA ARG A 2 21.10 -34.80 -9.35
C ARG A 2 19.92 -34.22 -8.55
N ALA A 3 20.19 -33.15 -7.82
CA ALA A 3 19.32 -32.55 -6.81
C ALA A 3 18.20 -31.70 -7.44
N MET A 4 16.96 -31.89 -6.96
CA MET A 4 15.86 -30.94 -7.11
C MET A 4 15.90 -29.97 -5.93
N LEU A 5 16.32 -28.73 -6.18
CA LEU A 5 16.16 -27.63 -5.23
C LEU A 5 14.80 -26.98 -5.50
N ALA A 6 13.93 -27.07 -4.50
CA ALA A 6 12.64 -26.42 -4.46
C ALA A 6 12.84 -24.89 -4.42
N TRP A 7 12.24 -24.21 -5.40
CA TRP A 7 12.08 -22.77 -5.46
C TRP A 7 11.09 -22.35 -4.37
N ILE A 8 11.61 -21.86 -3.25
CA ILE A 8 10.82 -21.20 -2.21
C ILE A 8 11.00 -19.70 -2.45
N GLY A 9 10.11 -19.16 -3.28
CA GLY A 9 9.97 -17.74 -3.52
C GLY A 9 8.51 -17.36 -3.35
N ASP A 10 8.27 -16.56 -2.32
CA ASP A 10 7.14 -15.64 -2.18
C ASP A 10 5.87 -16.12 -1.46
N ARG A 11 5.98 -16.17 -0.12
CA ARG A 11 4.95 -15.67 0.79
C ARG A 11 5.60 -15.16 2.08
N LEU A 12 6.16 -13.96 1.99
CA LEU A 12 6.41 -13.15 3.18
C LEU A 12 5.21 -12.20 3.34
N PRO A 13 4.55 -12.17 4.51
CA PRO A 13 3.51 -11.18 4.77
C PRO A 13 4.12 -9.77 4.72
N PRO A 14 3.33 -8.75 4.31
CA PRO A 14 3.80 -7.38 4.08
C PRO A 14 4.45 -6.70 5.31
N SER A 15 4.35 -7.29 6.51
CA SER A 15 4.99 -6.80 7.74
C SER A 15 6.51 -6.97 7.80
N LEU A 16 7.14 -7.70 6.86
CA LEU A 16 8.57 -8.02 6.91
C LEU A 16 9.48 -7.19 5.99
N HIS A 17 8.93 -6.23 5.23
CA HIS A 17 9.73 -5.33 4.41
C HIS A 17 10.59 -4.33 5.22
N PHE A 18 10.25 -4.09 6.49
CA PHE A 18 10.95 -3.11 7.34
C PHE A 18 12.22 -3.62 8.02
N LEU A 19 12.57 -4.91 7.89
CA LEU A 19 13.70 -5.48 8.64
C LEU A 19 15.05 -5.43 7.90
N LEU A 20 15.09 -5.06 6.61
CA LEU A 20 16.32 -5.14 5.79
C LEU A 20 16.93 -3.79 5.39
N ALA A 21 16.27 -2.67 5.67
CA ALA A 21 16.88 -1.35 5.58
C ALA A 21 17.43 -1.01 6.98
N GLY A 22 18.75 -1.00 7.11
CA GLY A 22 19.45 -0.87 8.39
C GLY A 22 18.90 0.22 9.31
N SER A 23 18.54 -0.17 10.53
CA SER A 23 18.27 0.75 11.64
C SER A 23 19.47 1.66 11.88
N PRO A 24 19.33 3.00 11.82
CA PRO A 24 20.19 3.84 12.61
C PRO A 24 19.77 3.70 14.09
N ALA A 25 20.78 3.52 14.92
CA ALA A 25 20.66 3.36 16.36
C ALA A 25 19.93 4.54 17.02
N ALA A 26 19.18 4.19 18.07
CA ALA A 26 18.90 4.98 19.27
C ALA A 26 18.27 6.38 19.09
N SER A 27 16.99 6.45 19.43
CA SER A 27 16.52 7.54 20.29
C SER A 27 15.67 6.95 21.41
N LEU A 28 16.34 6.88 22.57
CA LEU A 28 15.85 7.13 23.92
C LEU A 28 14.40 6.74 24.23
N THR A 29 14.28 5.85 25.21
CA THR A 29 13.19 5.78 26.19
C THR A 29 12.50 7.15 26.40
N GLY A 30 11.44 7.39 25.64
CA GLY A 30 10.38 8.30 26.01
C GLY A 30 9.35 7.46 26.74
N VAL A 31 9.09 7.77 28.01
CA VAL A 31 7.75 7.55 28.56
C VAL A 31 6.79 8.09 27.49
N PRO A 32 5.87 7.30 26.90
CA PRO A 32 4.90 7.86 25.96
C PRO A 32 4.29 9.07 26.65
N ASP A 33 4.46 10.25 26.05
CA ASP A 33 4.06 11.49 26.69
C ASP A 33 2.61 11.29 27.17
N MET A 34 2.37 11.52 28.45
CA MET A 34 1.10 11.15 29.07
C MET A 34 -0.06 11.96 28.48
N THR A 35 0.27 13.01 27.72
CA THR A 35 -0.59 13.82 26.85
C THR A 35 -1.04 13.07 25.58
N GLU A 36 -0.14 12.35 24.88
CA GLU A 36 -0.42 11.53 23.69
C GLU A 36 -1.40 10.39 24.03
N GLN A 37 -1.25 9.79 25.21
CA GLN A 37 -2.14 8.73 25.69
C GLN A 37 -3.54 9.23 26.06
N ASN A 38 -3.71 10.55 26.20
CA ASN A 38 -4.97 11.24 26.47
C ASN A 38 -5.48 12.03 25.26
N SER A 39 -4.81 11.97 24.11
CA SER A 39 -5.26 12.64 22.89
C SER A 39 -6.67 12.14 22.50
N PRO A 40 -7.50 12.99 21.88
CA PRO A 40 -8.81 12.58 21.38
C PRO A 40 -8.72 11.34 20.46
N LEU A 41 -7.71 11.26 19.60
CA LEU A 41 -7.49 10.11 18.71
C LEU A 41 -7.10 8.85 19.47
N ALA A 42 -6.19 8.96 20.45
CA ALA A 42 -5.80 7.84 21.29
C ALA A 42 -6.99 7.27 22.10
N ARG A 43 -7.86 8.17 22.58
CA ARG A 43 -9.12 7.79 23.25
C ARG A 43 -10.09 7.11 22.28
N LEU A 44 -10.20 7.59 21.03
CA LEU A 44 -11.03 6.98 20.00
C LEU A 44 -10.56 5.56 19.66
N ARG A 45 -9.25 5.37 19.42
CA ARG A 45 -8.64 4.06 19.14
C ARG A 45 -8.83 3.07 20.30
N ARG A 46 -8.74 3.54 21.55
CA ARG A 46 -9.00 2.70 22.73
C ARG A 46 -10.47 2.29 22.85
N ALA A 47 -11.38 3.21 22.53
CA ALA A 47 -12.82 2.95 22.60
C ALA A 47 -13.28 2.00 21.48
N PHE A 48 -12.64 2.03 20.30
CA PHE A 48 -13.03 1.24 19.15
C PHE A 48 -11.82 0.59 18.47
N ARG A 49 -11.73 -0.74 18.57
CA ARG A 49 -10.70 -1.58 17.94
C ARG A 49 -10.58 -1.38 16.43
N SER A 50 -11.65 -0.99 15.74
CA SER A 50 -11.65 -0.82 14.28
C SER A 50 -10.89 0.43 13.78
N PHE A 51 -10.41 1.30 14.67
CA PHE A 51 -9.66 2.51 14.29
C PHE A 51 -8.15 2.37 14.45
N GLU A 52 -7.62 1.17 14.69
CA GLU A 52 -6.17 0.94 14.74
C GLU A 52 -5.49 1.36 13.42
N ASP A 53 -6.14 1.11 12.28
CA ASP A 53 -5.63 1.47 10.95
C ASP A 53 -5.95 2.93 10.52
N LEU A 54 -6.67 3.69 11.35
CA LEU A 54 -6.97 5.09 11.04
C LEU A 54 -5.66 5.89 11.05
N PRO A 55 -5.29 6.61 9.97
CA PRO A 55 -4.05 7.37 9.95
C PRO A 55 -4.10 8.53 10.94
N GLU A 56 -2.93 9.02 11.35
CA GLU A 56 -2.82 10.22 12.20
C GLU A 56 -3.00 11.51 11.38
N VAL A 57 -2.65 11.45 10.10
CA VAL A 57 -2.74 12.56 9.15
C VAL A 57 -3.42 12.10 7.86
N ILE A 58 -4.29 12.95 7.33
CA ILE A 58 -4.87 12.82 6.00
C ILE A 58 -3.83 13.34 4.99
N PRO A 59 -3.35 12.49 4.06
CA PRO A 59 -2.44 12.90 3.00
C PRO A 59 -3.00 14.03 2.13
N THR A 60 -2.11 14.88 1.65
CA THR A 60 -2.46 15.98 0.73
C THR A 60 -3.00 15.47 -0.60
N SER A 61 -2.55 14.30 -1.07
CA SER A 61 -3.03 13.67 -2.31
C SER A 61 -4.53 13.39 -2.30
N TRP A 62 -5.11 13.24 -1.11
CA TRP A 62 -6.55 12.97 -0.94
C TRP A 62 -7.40 14.23 -0.89
N ARG A 63 -6.79 15.43 -0.88
CA ARG A 63 -7.48 16.71 -0.83
C ARG A 63 -7.41 17.41 -2.19
N SER A 64 -8.50 18.07 -2.57
CA SER A 64 -8.54 18.85 -3.81
C SER A 64 -7.81 20.18 -3.64
N GLY A 65 -6.90 20.53 -4.55
CA GLY A 65 -6.31 21.87 -4.65
C GLY A 65 -4.88 22.04 -4.11
N ILE A 66 -4.55 23.27 -3.68
CA ILE A 66 -3.20 23.77 -3.28
C ILE A 66 -2.82 23.31 -1.85
N ALA A 67 -3.53 22.33 -1.28
CA ALA A 67 -3.24 21.82 0.05
C ALA A 67 -1.84 21.20 0.06
N THR A 68 -0.88 21.93 0.60
CA THR A 68 0.54 21.55 0.56
C THR A 68 0.92 20.75 1.80
N GLU A 69 0.15 20.88 2.88
CA GLU A 69 0.42 20.23 4.16
C GLU A 69 -0.59 19.13 4.50
N PRO A 70 -0.12 17.96 5.00
CA PRO A 70 -0.98 16.92 5.54
C PRO A 70 -1.87 17.46 6.66
N LEU A 71 -3.14 17.05 6.69
CA LEU A 71 -4.13 17.52 7.66
C LEU A 71 -4.23 16.52 8.83
N PRO A 72 -3.94 16.89 10.08
CA PRO A 72 -4.14 16.01 11.23
C PRO A 72 -5.60 15.57 11.35
N VAL A 73 -5.83 14.26 11.51
CA VAL A 73 -7.18 13.69 11.62
C VAL A 73 -7.95 14.26 12.81
N GLU A 74 -7.26 14.59 13.90
CA GLU A 74 -7.85 15.24 15.07
C GLU A 74 -8.49 16.60 14.79
N THR A 75 -8.04 17.28 13.74
CA THR A 75 -8.51 18.62 13.34
C THR A 75 -9.35 18.60 12.06
N ALA A 76 -9.50 17.43 11.43
CA ALA A 76 -10.21 17.29 10.18
C ALA A 76 -11.73 17.44 10.39
N SER A 77 -12.38 18.20 9.50
CA SER A 77 -13.83 18.26 9.49
C SER A 77 -14.44 16.98 8.93
N VAL A 78 -15.74 16.77 9.16
CA VAL A 78 -16.48 15.64 8.55
C VAL A 78 -16.42 15.70 7.02
N ASP A 79 -16.48 16.90 6.44
CA ASP A 79 -16.36 17.08 4.99
C ASP A 79 -14.96 16.75 4.48
N ASP A 80 -13.89 17.10 5.23
CA ASP A 80 -12.52 16.70 4.89
C ASP A 80 -12.37 15.17 4.88
N ILE A 81 -12.99 14.48 5.84
CA ILE A 81 -13.01 13.01 5.89
C ILE A 81 -13.78 12.44 4.70
N ALA A 82 -14.94 13.02 4.35
CA ALA A 82 -15.73 12.58 3.19
C ALA A 82 -14.96 12.73 1.87
N ILE A 83 -14.28 13.86 1.68
CA ILE A 83 -13.41 14.10 0.51
C ILE A 83 -12.26 13.09 0.50
N ALA A 84 -11.62 12.86 1.66
CA ALA A 84 -10.52 11.92 1.77
C ALA A 84 -10.93 10.48 1.42
N ILE A 85 -12.12 10.05 1.84
CA ILE A 85 -12.68 8.73 1.50
C ILE A 85 -12.86 8.60 -0.02
N VAL A 86 -13.42 9.62 -0.68
CA VAL A 86 -13.61 9.59 -2.14
C VAL A 86 -12.28 9.48 -2.87
N ALA A 87 -11.27 10.25 -2.44
CA ALA A 87 -9.96 10.21 -3.06
C ALA A 87 -9.22 8.88 -2.83
N ALA A 88 -9.24 8.34 -1.60
CA ALA A 88 -8.66 7.04 -1.29
C ALA A 88 -9.30 5.92 -2.11
N ASN A 89 -10.63 5.96 -2.31
CA ASN A 89 -11.33 4.99 -3.15
C ASN A 89 -10.98 5.14 -4.64
N ALA A 90 -10.72 6.35 -5.12
CA ALA A 90 -10.24 6.57 -6.48
C ALA A 90 -8.84 5.99 -6.68
N GLU A 91 -7.93 6.17 -5.71
CA GLU A 91 -6.59 5.57 -5.72
C GLU A 91 -6.66 4.03 -5.70
N LEU A 92 -7.50 3.46 -4.83
CA LEU A 92 -7.74 2.01 -4.77
C LEU A 92 -8.27 1.49 -6.11
N SER A 93 -9.25 2.18 -6.70
CA SER A 93 -9.83 1.79 -7.99
C SER A 93 -8.79 1.81 -9.11
N ALA A 94 -7.93 2.85 -9.15
CA ALA A 94 -6.84 2.94 -10.11
C ALA A 94 -5.80 1.83 -9.91
N ALA A 95 -5.48 1.47 -8.66
CA ALA A 95 -4.58 0.37 -8.34
C ALA A 95 -5.14 -0.99 -8.81
N ILE A 96 -6.43 -1.25 -8.58
CA ILE A 96 -7.12 -2.46 -9.06
C ILE A 96 -7.07 -2.53 -10.59
N GLN A 97 -7.43 -1.44 -11.28
CA GLN A 97 -7.39 -1.40 -12.75
C GLN A 97 -5.97 -1.69 -13.28
N ARG A 98 -4.95 -1.11 -12.64
CA ARG A 98 -3.55 -1.37 -12.99
C ARG A 98 -3.17 -2.84 -12.77
N SER A 99 -3.54 -3.43 -11.63
CA SER A 99 -3.30 -4.86 -11.36
C SER A 99 -3.97 -5.75 -12.41
N SER A 100 -5.25 -5.52 -12.70
CA SER A 100 -5.98 -6.30 -13.70
C SER A 100 -5.39 -6.17 -15.11
N ALA A 101 -4.90 -4.98 -15.49
CA ALA A 101 -4.22 -4.79 -16.77
C ALA A 101 -2.91 -5.59 -16.84
N LEU A 102 -2.12 -5.61 -15.76
CA LEU A 102 -0.89 -6.39 -15.67
C LEU A 102 -1.16 -7.90 -15.69
N GLU A 103 -2.19 -8.37 -14.97
CA GLU A 103 -2.62 -9.77 -15.00
C GLU A 103 -3.05 -10.20 -16.40
N LYS A 104 -3.80 -9.35 -17.10
CA LYS A 104 -4.20 -9.60 -18.49
C LYS A 104 -2.97 -9.71 -19.38
N LEU A 105 -2.04 -8.74 -19.34
CA LEU A 105 -0.81 -8.79 -20.13
C LEU A 105 0.01 -10.05 -19.84
N HIS A 106 0.19 -10.40 -18.57
CA HIS A 106 0.88 -11.62 -18.17
C HIS A 106 0.22 -12.86 -18.75
N ARG A 107 -1.11 -12.96 -18.66
CA ARG A 107 -1.87 -14.08 -19.24
C ARG A 107 -1.67 -14.18 -20.76
N LEU A 108 -1.77 -13.06 -21.48
CA LEU A 108 -1.57 -13.01 -22.93
C LEU A 108 -0.17 -13.51 -23.33
N ALA A 109 0.86 -13.06 -22.62
CA ALA A 109 2.23 -13.51 -22.84
C ALA A 109 2.39 -15.02 -22.58
N ARG A 110 1.80 -15.55 -21.50
CA ARG A 110 1.85 -16.98 -21.18
C ARG A 110 1.13 -17.85 -22.21
N GLU A 111 -0.04 -17.40 -22.67
CA GLU A 111 -0.78 -18.08 -23.74
C GLU A 111 0.04 -18.12 -25.05
N ALA A 112 0.89 -17.13 -25.30
CA ALA A 112 1.83 -17.11 -26.42
C ALA A 112 3.09 -17.98 -26.20
N GLY A 113 3.22 -18.65 -25.05
CA GLY A 113 4.36 -19.50 -24.72
C GLY A 113 5.52 -18.81 -24.02
N ALA A 114 5.37 -17.55 -23.59
CA ALA A 114 6.44 -16.81 -22.92
C ALA A 114 6.86 -17.44 -21.58
N VAL A 115 8.16 -17.40 -21.32
CA VAL A 115 8.83 -17.83 -20.09
C VAL A 115 9.53 -16.67 -19.39
N GLY A 116 9.97 -16.87 -18.15
CA GLY A 116 10.15 -15.81 -17.14
C GLY A 116 10.91 -14.54 -17.54
N THR A 117 11.93 -14.60 -18.40
CA THR A 117 12.73 -13.44 -18.82
C THR A 117 12.29 -12.83 -20.15
N ASP A 118 11.27 -13.39 -20.79
CA ASP A 118 10.77 -12.90 -22.06
C ASP A 118 10.10 -11.54 -21.91
N ARG A 119 10.13 -10.75 -22.99
CA ARG A 119 9.44 -9.46 -23.04
C ARG A 119 7.94 -9.70 -23.20
N ALA A 120 7.19 -9.47 -22.11
CA ALA A 120 5.76 -9.76 -22.05
C ALA A 120 4.93 -9.06 -23.15
N VAL A 121 5.27 -7.82 -23.51
CA VAL A 121 4.58 -7.07 -24.57
C VAL A 121 4.82 -7.71 -25.93
N ASP A 122 6.08 -8.00 -26.28
CA ASP A 122 6.45 -8.62 -27.56
C ASP A 122 5.76 -9.99 -27.71
N ALA A 123 5.77 -10.81 -26.65
CA ALA A 123 5.11 -12.11 -26.65
C ALA A 123 3.58 -12.01 -26.76
N ALA A 124 2.96 -11.05 -26.08
CA ALA A 124 1.51 -10.85 -26.19
C ALA A 124 1.10 -10.42 -27.62
N LEU A 125 1.92 -9.62 -28.29
CA LEU A 125 1.68 -9.19 -29.67
C LEU A 125 1.77 -10.35 -30.67
N THR A 126 2.66 -11.33 -30.46
CA THR A 126 2.69 -12.55 -31.28
C THR A 126 1.41 -13.38 -31.20
N ARG A 127 0.61 -13.23 -30.13
CA ARG A 127 -0.72 -13.87 -30.01
C ARG A 127 -1.81 -13.10 -30.75
N GLU A 128 -1.76 -11.77 -30.81
CA GLU A 128 -2.79 -10.96 -31.46
C GLU A 128 -2.77 -11.06 -33.00
N GLY A 129 -1.64 -11.48 -33.59
CA GLY A 129 -1.50 -11.70 -35.03
C GLY A 129 -1.95 -13.06 -35.56
N HIS A 130 -2.58 -13.90 -34.72
CA HIS A 130 -3.05 -15.25 -35.08
C HIS A 130 -4.57 -15.39 -35.00
#